data_AF-A0A508BCG7-F1
#
_entry.id   AF-A0A508BCG7-F1
#
_cell.length_a   1.000
_cell.length_b   1.000
_cell.length_c   1.000
_cell.angle_alpha   90.00
_cell.angle_beta   90.00
_cell.angle_gamma   90.00
#
_symmetry.space_group_name_H-M   'P 1'
#
loop_
_entity.id
_entity.type
_entity.pdbx_description
1 polymer ?
#
loop_
_entity_poly.entity_id
_entity_poly.type
_entity_poly.pdbx_seq_one_letter_code
_entity_poly.pdbx_strand_id
1 'polypeptide(L)'
;MDFPYANQEIERQPIPVFLPGPAVRPGRFRGRGLIGPARRGQPDQLHPGVHAEPGLMVHVSVVSPKGGVGKTMLALQLAASFARDGLRTCLVDHDPQGSALVFGKIAQRAGVELPFVPTNARVSGFDVYIHDHPPGLQEAYPSRIAVVPTLLDPPSFLIHRRGLRHLEERGLVVAPVACRYRSDRKQQRDLVAAHFLDRPVVKDRDVYPTCYGRGLTVVDARGIPHLAKAQNEIALLRAAVDAAITQLPLSP
;
A
#
# COMPACT_ATOMS: atom_id res chain seq x y z
N MET A 1 35.13 13.65 29.99
CA MET A 1 34.02 14.62 29.96
C MET A 1 32.74 13.81 30.08
N ASP A 2 32.18 13.81 31.27
CA ASP A 2 31.01 13.02 31.65
C ASP A 2 29.72 13.69 31.16
N PHE A 3 28.84 12.91 30.51
CA PHE A 3 27.50 13.34 30.14
C PHE A 3 26.50 12.77 31.16
N PRO A 4 25.71 13.61 31.85
CA PRO A 4 24.82 13.15 32.91
C PRO A 4 23.40 12.96 32.38
N TYR A 5 23.02 11.76 31.93
CA TYR A 5 21.63 11.30 31.93
C TYR A 5 21.59 9.79 32.11
N ALA A 6 21.60 9.38 33.38
CA ALA A 6 21.31 8.04 33.82
C ALA A 6 19.80 7.77 33.75
N ASN A 7 19.47 6.57 33.26
CA ASN A 7 18.28 5.75 33.54
C ASN A 7 17.02 6.48 34.03
N GLN A 8 16.08 6.70 33.11
CA GLN A 8 14.66 6.72 33.46
C GLN A 8 14.00 5.50 32.83
N GLU A 9 13.51 4.59 33.68
CA GLU A 9 12.68 3.46 33.27
C GLU A 9 11.37 3.99 32.71
N ILE A 10 11.21 3.90 31.39
CA ILE A 10 9.94 4.18 30.71
C ILE A 10 9.05 2.96 30.92
N GLU A 11 8.01 3.13 31.73
CA GLU A 11 6.95 2.17 31.95
C GLU A 11 6.29 1.80 30.60
N ARG A 12 6.57 0.59 30.10
CA ARG A 12 6.06 0.12 28.81
C ARG A 12 4.59 -0.28 28.96
N GLN A 13 3.69 0.51 28.39
CA GLN A 13 2.30 0.05 28.24
C GLN A 13 2.22 -1.11 27.22
N PRO A 14 1.39 -2.14 27.47
CA PRO A 14 1.27 -3.27 26.56
C PRO A 14 0.60 -2.87 25.24
N ILE A 15 1.18 -3.35 24.14
CA ILE A 15 0.65 -3.19 22.77
C ILE A 15 -0.61 -4.06 22.64
N PRO A 16 -1.75 -3.53 22.16
CA PRO A 16 -2.95 -4.33 21.98
C PRO A 16 -2.74 -5.41 20.90
N VAL A 17 -2.95 -6.67 21.27
CA VAL A 17 -2.98 -7.81 20.35
C VAL A 17 -4.36 -7.85 19.69
N PHE A 18 -4.41 -7.60 18.38
CA PHE A 18 -5.66 -7.70 17.62
C PHE A 18 -5.91 -9.16 17.22
N LEU A 19 -6.99 -9.75 17.72
CA LEU A 19 -7.44 -11.08 17.31
C LEU A 19 -8.18 -10.98 15.96
N PRO A 20 -7.94 -11.89 15.00
CA PRO A 20 -8.66 -11.85 13.73
C PRO A 20 -10.16 -12.09 13.95
N GLY A 21 -10.99 -11.23 13.35
CA GLY A 21 -12.44 -11.38 13.32
C GLY A 21 -12.89 -12.65 12.57
N PRO A 22 -14.16 -13.06 12.75
CA PRO A 22 -14.66 -14.32 12.20
C PRO A 22 -14.61 -14.35 10.67
N ALA A 23 -14.23 -15.51 10.12
CA ALA A 23 -14.15 -15.74 8.68
C ALA A 23 -15.53 -15.61 8.01
N VAL A 24 -15.64 -14.71 7.04
CA VAL A 24 -16.82 -14.60 6.16
C VAL A 24 -16.86 -15.81 5.24
N ARG A 25 -17.94 -16.59 5.29
CA ARG A 25 -18.12 -17.79 4.44
C ARG A 25 -18.49 -17.38 3.02
N PRO A 26 -17.89 -17.98 1.97
CA PRO A 26 -18.28 -17.69 0.60
C PRO A 26 -19.69 -18.24 0.29
N GLY A 27 -20.56 -17.35 -0.18
CA GLY A 27 -21.90 -17.70 -0.66
C GLY A 27 -21.84 -18.59 -1.89
N ARG A 28 -22.64 -19.66 -1.88
CA ARG A 28 -22.65 -20.71 -2.92
C ARG A 28 -23.38 -20.22 -4.16
N PHE A 29 -22.67 -19.80 -5.20
CA PHE A 29 -23.29 -19.56 -6.52
C PHE A 29 -23.71 -20.89 -7.16
N ARG A 30 -25.02 -21.09 -7.33
CA ARG A 30 -25.59 -22.14 -8.20
C ARG A 30 -26.02 -21.48 -9.51
N GLY A 31 -25.36 -21.81 -10.61
CA GLY A 31 -25.80 -21.44 -11.96
C GLY A 31 -25.73 -22.64 -12.90
N ARG A 32 -26.88 -23.28 -13.14
CA ARG A 32 -27.11 -24.18 -14.27
C ARG A 32 -27.50 -23.31 -15.48
N GLY A 33 -26.80 -23.52 -16.60
CA GLY A 33 -27.38 -23.73 -17.92
C GLY A 33 -28.13 -22.60 -18.66
N LEU A 34 -27.67 -22.40 -19.90
CA LEU A 34 -28.41 -22.08 -21.14
C LEU A 34 -28.57 -20.60 -21.53
N ILE A 35 -27.87 -20.28 -22.62
CA ILE A 35 -27.89 -19.02 -23.35
C ILE A 35 -29.06 -19.08 -24.33
N GLY A 36 -30.05 -18.20 -24.15
CA GLY A 36 -31.14 -17.91 -25.11
C GLY A 36 -31.07 -16.44 -25.57
N PRO A 37 -31.63 -16.07 -26.73
CA PRO A 37 -31.32 -14.81 -27.38
C PRO A 37 -31.97 -13.61 -26.70
N ALA A 38 -31.27 -12.48 -26.78
CA ALA A 38 -31.55 -11.21 -26.14
C ALA A 38 -32.97 -10.69 -26.39
N ARG A 39 -33.70 -10.38 -25.32
CA ARG A 39 -34.89 -9.52 -25.36
C ARG A 39 -34.53 -8.12 -24.87
N ARG A 40 -34.82 -7.15 -25.72
CA ARG A 40 -34.77 -5.71 -25.47
C ARG A 40 -36.04 -5.35 -24.68
N GLY A 41 -35.91 -4.90 -23.44
CA GLY A 41 -37.02 -4.47 -22.59
C GLY A 41 -36.52 -3.84 -21.28
N GLN A 42 -36.92 -2.57 -21.07
CA GLN A 42 -36.93 -1.71 -19.89
C GLN A 42 -35.90 -1.89 -18.75
N PRO A 43 -35.31 -0.79 -18.23
CA PRO A 43 -34.47 -0.85 -17.04
C PRO A 43 -35.34 -1.25 -15.84
N ASP A 44 -35.13 -2.48 -15.38
CA ASP A 44 -35.73 -2.98 -14.16
C ASP A 44 -35.22 -2.13 -12.98
N GLN A 45 -36.16 -1.70 -12.16
CA GLN A 45 -35.93 -0.77 -11.07
C GLN A 45 -35.04 -1.44 -10.02
N LEU A 46 -33.77 -1.06 -9.99
CA LEU A 46 -32.85 -1.42 -8.92
C LEU A 46 -33.36 -0.85 -7.58
N HIS A 47 -33.42 -1.74 -6.59
CA HIS A 47 -33.83 -1.48 -5.21
C HIS A 47 -33.15 -0.22 -4.62
N PRO A 48 -33.90 0.68 -3.95
CA PRO A 48 -33.33 1.72 -3.12
C PRO A 48 -32.84 1.07 -1.81
N GLY A 49 -31.54 0.81 -1.70
CA GLY A 49 -31.00 0.12 -0.54
C GLY A 49 -29.49 0.30 -0.42
N VAL A 50 -29.12 1.30 0.39
CA VAL A 50 -27.76 1.69 0.78
C VAL A 50 -27.00 2.46 -0.31
N HIS A 51 -27.39 3.71 -0.50
CA HIS A 51 -26.37 4.73 -0.74
C HIS A 51 -25.46 4.69 0.49
N ALA A 52 -24.24 4.19 0.34
CA ALA A 52 -23.20 4.65 1.24
C ALA A 52 -23.22 6.18 1.10
N GLU A 53 -23.44 6.89 2.21
CA GLU A 53 -23.00 8.27 2.41
C GLU A 53 -21.71 8.48 1.60
N PRO A 54 -21.52 9.56 0.82
CA PRO A 54 -20.35 9.72 -0.04
C PRO A 54 -19.06 9.62 0.80
N GLY A 55 -18.59 8.39 0.96
CA GLY A 55 -17.41 8.03 1.70
C GLY A 55 -16.26 8.66 0.95
N LEU A 56 -15.39 9.34 1.69
CA LEU A 56 -14.28 10.07 1.13
C LEU A 56 -13.53 9.17 0.15
N MET A 57 -13.56 9.50 -1.14
CA MET A 57 -12.77 8.78 -2.14
C MET A 57 -11.30 9.10 -1.88
N VAL A 58 -10.52 8.09 -1.49
CA VAL A 58 -9.11 8.28 -1.10
C VAL A 58 -8.19 7.97 -2.27
N HIS A 59 -7.29 8.89 -2.59
CA HIS A 59 -6.20 8.66 -3.52
C HIS A 59 -4.85 8.67 -2.79
N VAL A 60 -3.98 7.70 -3.07
CA VAL A 60 -2.62 7.59 -2.51
C VAL A 60 -1.63 7.38 -3.64
N SER A 61 -0.64 8.26 -3.78
CA SER A 61 0.40 8.13 -4.80
C SER A 61 1.66 7.49 -4.21
N VAL A 62 2.15 6.41 -4.82
CA VAL A 62 3.45 5.81 -4.47
C VAL A 62 4.50 6.32 -5.46
N VAL A 63 5.42 7.15 -4.96
CA VAL A 63 6.31 7.97 -5.81
C VAL A 63 7.74 7.90 -5.34
N SER A 64 8.71 7.99 -6.26
CA SER A 64 10.12 8.11 -5.88
C SER A 64 10.94 8.69 -7.02
N PRO A 65 11.95 9.55 -6.73
CA PRO A 65 12.88 10.03 -7.75
C PRO A 65 13.75 8.91 -8.36
N LYS A 66 13.74 7.69 -7.80
CA LYS A 66 14.54 6.56 -8.27
C LYS A 66 13.71 5.36 -8.72
N GLY A 67 14.29 4.61 -9.65
CA GLY A 67 13.87 3.25 -10.01
C GLY A 67 14.32 2.22 -8.96
N GLY A 68 13.68 1.06 -8.94
CA GLY A 68 14.12 -0.09 -8.12
C GLY A 68 13.98 0.04 -6.60
N VAL A 69 13.37 1.12 -6.09
CA VAL A 69 13.24 1.36 -4.63
C VAL A 69 12.13 0.55 -3.94
N GLY A 70 11.25 -0.10 -4.71
CA GLY A 70 10.10 -0.86 -4.19
C GLY A 70 8.73 -0.19 -4.34
N LYS A 71 8.54 0.77 -5.26
CA LYS A 71 7.24 1.46 -5.50
C LYS A 71 6.09 0.48 -5.74
N THR A 72 6.15 -0.30 -6.81
CA THR A 72 5.14 -1.32 -7.14
C THR A 72 4.93 -2.31 -6.01
N MET A 73 6.00 -2.72 -5.33
CA MET A 73 5.89 -3.65 -4.20
C MET A 73 5.04 -3.04 -3.08
N LEU A 74 5.31 -1.80 -2.65
CA LEU A 74 4.48 -1.12 -1.64
C LEU A 74 3.06 -0.84 -2.15
N ALA A 75 2.91 -0.44 -3.42
CA ALA A 75 1.60 -0.17 -4.02
C ALA A 75 0.69 -1.41 -3.97
N LEU A 76 1.23 -2.58 -4.30
CA LEU A 76 0.53 -3.86 -4.18
C LEU A 76 0.14 -4.18 -2.73
N GLN A 77 1.06 -3.97 -1.77
CA GLN A 77 0.78 -4.24 -0.36
C GLN A 77 -0.28 -3.29 0.22
N LEU A 78 -0.22 -2.00 -0.14
CA LEU A 78 -1.23 -1.01 0.25
C LEU A 78 -2.58 -1.35 -0.35
N ALA A 79 -2.65 -1.66 -1.65
CA ALA A 79 -3.90 -2.02 -2.31
C ALA A 79 -4.57 -3.24 -1.66
N ALA A 80 -3.78 -4.28 -1.34
CA ALA A 80 -4.29 -5.42 -0.59
C ALA A 80 -4.72 -5.07 0.84
N SER A 81 -4.00 -4.19 1.53
CA SER A 81 -4.34 -3.78 2.89
C SER A 81 -5.68 -3.05 2.94
N PHE A 82 -5.91 -2.06 2.07
CA PHE A 82 -7.20 -1.37 1.99
C PHE A 82 -8.33 -2.31 1.59
N ALA A 83 -8.10 -3.19 0.62
CA ALA A 83 -9.11 -4.16 0.21
C ALA A 83 -9.50 -5.15 1.31
N ARG A 84 -8.55 -5.53 2.18
CA ARG A 84 -8.82 -6.42 3.32
C ARG A 84 -9.69 -5.79 4.41
N ASP A 85 -9.74 -4.46 4.45
CA ASP A 85 -10.67 -3.72 5.30
C ASP A 85 -12.07 -3.57 4.65
N GLY A 86 -12.30 -4.24 3.51
CA GLY A 86 -13.58 -4.23 2.80
C GLY A 86 -13.77 -3.06 1.84
N LEU A 87 -12.75 -2.23 1.62
CA LEU A 87 -12.81 -1.08 0.72
C LEU A 87 -12.60 -1.53 -0.73
N ARG A 88 -13.47 -1.09 -1.64
CA ARG A 88 -13.27 -1.32 -3.07
C ARG A 88 -12.02 -0.58 -3.48
N THR A 89 -10.95 -1.32 -3.77
CA THR A 89 -9.63 -0.74 -4.00
C THR A 89 -9.17 -0.97 -5.44
N CYS A 90 -8.69 0.09 -6.07
CA CYS A 90 -8.09 0.07 -7.39
C CYS A 90 -6.59 0.41 -7.30
N LEU A 91 -5.76 -0.35 -7.98
CA LEU A 91 -4.34 -0.05 -8.19
C LEU A 91 -4.14 0.43 -9.62
N VAL A 92 -3.90 1.73 -9.79
CA VAL A 92 -3.65 2.38 -11.08
C VAL A 92 -2.16 2.39 -11.36
N ASP A 93 -1.73 1.64 -12.36
CA ASP A 93 -0.37 1.55 -12.85
C ASP A 93 -0.13 2.64 -13.91
N HIS A 94 0.71 3.62 -13.56
CA HIS A 94 1.14 4.68 -14.47
C HIS A 94 2.51 4.39 -15.10
N ASP A 95 3.20 3.32 -14.68
CA ASP A 95 4.51 2.98 -15.21
C ASP A 95 4.34 2.28 -16.58
N PRO A 96 4.99 2.77 -17.66
CA PRO A 96 4.95 2.10 -18.96
C PRO A 96 5.43 0.64 -18.93
N GLN A 97 6.22 0.24 -17.93
CA GLN A 97 6.64 -1.14 -17.73
C GLN A 97 5.51 -2.05 -17.22
N GLY A 98 4.43 -1.49 -16.67
CA GLY A 98 3.21 -2.21 -16.30
C GLY A 98 3.42 -3.27 -15.22
N SER A 99 4.30 -3.02 -14.25
CA SER A 99 4.70 -4.03 -13.26
C SER A 99 3.52 -4.51 -12.40
N ALA A 100 2.57 -3.64 -12.05
CA ALA A 100 1.38 -4.04 -11.31
C ALA A 100 0.41 -4.87 -12.19
N LEU A 101 0.32 -4.57 -13.49
CA LEU A 101 -0.45 -5.37 -14.43
C LEU A 101 0.15 -6.76 -14.64
N VAL A 102 1.48 -6.86 -14.68
CA VAL A 102 2.19 -8.15 -14.74
C VAL A 102 1.86 -8.99 -13.50
N PHE A 103 1.86 -8.39 -12.31
CA PHE A 103 1.43 -9.07 -11.09
C PHE A 103 0.00 -9.61 -11.20
N GLY A 104 -0.94 -8.82 -11.73
CA GLY A 104 -2.32 -9.28 -11.99
C GLY A 104 -2.38 -10.53 -12.89
N LYS A 105 -1.57 -10.57 -13.94
CA LYS A 105 -1.45 -11.74 -14.83
C LYS A 105 -0.84 -12.96 -14.11
N ILE A 106 0.12 -12.75 -13.21
CA ILE A 106 0.69 -13.82 -12.39
C ILE A 106 -0.38 -14.41 -11.46
N ALA A 107 -1.13 -13.56 -10.75
CA ALA A 107 -2.23 -13.99 -9.88
C ALA A 107 -3.29 -14.78 -10.64
N GLN A 108 -3.73 -14.28 -11.81
CA GLN A 108 -4.68 -14.99 -12.66
C GLN A 108 -4.18 -16.38 -13.06
N ARG A 109 -2.92 -16.50 -13.50
CA ARG A 109 -2.31 -17.79 -13.87
C ARG A 109 -2.17 -18.75 -12.69
N ALA A 110 -1.99 -18.22 -11.49
CA ALA A 110 -1.92 -18.99 -10.26
C ALA A 110 -3.31 -19.36 -9.69
N GLY A 111 -4.41 -18.94 -10.33
CA GLY A 111 -5.77 -19.13 -9.80
C GLY A 111 -6.05 -18.33 -8.54
N VAL A 112 -5.30 -17.23 -8.33
CA VAL A 112 -5.45 -16.32 -7.20
C VAL A 112 -6.34 -15.16 -7.62
N GLU A 113 -7.46 -14.99 -6.92
CA GLU A 113 -8.28 -13.79 -7.02
C GLU A 113 -7.66 -12.67 -6.18
N LEU A 114 -7.34 -11.55 -6.82
CA LEU A 114 -6.81 -10.39 -6.14
C LEU A 114 -7.95 -9.65 -5.41
N PRO A 115 -7.73 -9.18 -4.17
CA PRO A 115 -8.75 -8.43 -3.44
C PRO A 115 -8.92 -7.00 -3.98
N PHE A 116 -8.08 -6.56 -4.91
CA PHE A 116 -8.12 -5.24 -5.55
C PHE A 116 -8.00 -5.38 -7.08
N VAL A 117 -8.33 -4.31 -7.80
CA VAL A 117 -8.29 -4.28 -9.27
C VAL A 117 -7.06 -3.53 -9.78
N PRO A 118 -6.05 -4.21 -10.37
CA PRO A 118 -4.96 -3.53 -11.07
C PRO A 118 -5.42 -3.08 -12.47
N THR A 119 -5.11 -1.85 -12.86
CA THR A 119 -5.46 -1.26 -14.16
C THR A 119 -4.45 -0.19 -14.55
N ASN A 120 -4.32 0.11 -15.84
CA ASN A 120 -3.66 1.33 -16.33
C ASN A 120 -4.67 2.32 -16.95
N ALA A 121 -5.96 1.99 -16.92
CA ALA A 121 -7.03 2.84 -17.40
C ALA A 121 -7.52 3.77 -16.27
N ARG A 122 -8.05 4.94 -16.65
CA ARG A 122 -8.82 5.78 -15.72
C ARG A 122 -10.17 5.11 -15.46
N VAL A 123 -10.46 4.81 -14.19
CA VAL A 123 -11.69 4.15 -13.76
C VAL A 123 -12.29 4.88 -12.55
N SER A 124 -13.62 4.85 -12.42
CA SER A 124 -14.38 5.40 -11.29
C SER A 124 -15.05 4.28 -10.49
N GLY A 125 -15.61 4.59 -9.32
CA GLY A 125 -16.44 3.65 -8.54
C GLY A 125 -15.71 2.83 -7.49
N PHE A 126 -14.46 3.19 -7.14
CA PHE A 126 -13.72 2.61 -6.03
C PHE A 126 -13.66 3.59 -4.85
N ASP A 127 -13.52 3.04 -3.65
CA ASP A 127 -13.39 3.83 -2.42
C ASP A 127 -11.94 4.31 -2.26
N VAL A 128 -10.98 3.50 -2.72
CA VAL A 128 -9.54 3.78 -2.65
C VAL A 128 -8.86 3.59 -4.00
N TYR A 129 -8.01 4.54 -4.36
CA TYR A 129 -7.11 4.51 -5.51
C TYR A 129 -5.66 4.58 -5.06
N ILE A 130 -4.91 3.52 -5.32
CA ILE A 130 -3.45 3.51 -5.17
C ILE A 130 -2.84 3.77 -6.54
N HIS A 131 -1.93 4.74 -6.64
CA HIS A 131 -1.27 5.09 -7.90
C HIS A 131 0.21 4.68 -7.85
N ASP A 132 0.61 3.71 -8.66
CA ASP A 132 2.01 3.32 -8.85
C ASP A 132 2.63 4.15 -9.97
N HIS A 133 3.54 5.05 -9.62
CA HIS A 133 4.14 5.99 -10.57
C HIS A 133 5.45 5.47 -11.16
N PRO A 134 5.82 5.87 -12.39
CA PRO A 134 7.15 5.58 -12.92
C PRO A 134 8.26 6.22 -12.08
N PRO A 135 9.54 5.82 -12.27
CA PRO A 135 10.68 6.52 -11.67
C PRO A 135 10.68 8.02 -12.03
N GLY A 136 10.97 8.86 -11.03
CA GLY A 136 11.00 10.31 -11.20
C GLY A 136 9.84 11.00 -10.49
N LEU A 137 10.01 12.31 -10.25
CA LEU A 137 8.94 13.14 -9.73
C LEU A 137 8.08 13.63 -10.90
N GLN A 138 6.78 13.60 -10.71
CA GLN A 138 5.80 13.99 -11.72
C GLN A 138 5.41 15.46 -11.52
N GLU A 139 4.86 16.09 -12.55
CA GLU A 139 4.41 17.49 -12.45
C GLU A 139 3.17 17.62 -11.56
N ALA A 140 2.26 16.65 -11.66
CA ALA A 140 1.02 16.60 -10.91
C ALA A 140 0.76 15.19 -10.39
N TYR A 141 0.01 15.13 -9.30
CA TYR A 141 -0.43 13.89 -8.68
C TYR A 141 -1.95 13.91 -8.50
N PRO A 142 -2.62 12.75 -8.64
CA PRO A 142 -4.06 12.65 -8.39
C PRO A 142 -4.43 12.81 -6.92
N SER A 143 -3.45 12.75 -6.01
CA SER A 143 -3.62 12.86 -4.56
C SER A 143 -2.68 13.89 -3.95
N ARG A 144 -3.09 14.44 -2.80
CA ARG A 144 -2.18 15.16 -1.90
C ARG A 144 -1.34 14.22 -1.03
N ILE A 145 -1.69 12.93 -0.92
CA ILE A 145 -0.90 11.95 -0.16
C ILE A 145 0.15 11.33 -1.07
N ALA A 146 1.41 11.36 -0.64
CA ALA A 146 2.53 10.69 -1.31
C ALA A 146 3.26 9.73 -0.37
N VAL A 147 3.24 8.44 -0.68
CA VAL A 147 4.10 7.42 -0.06
C VAL A 147 5.41 7.39 -0.82
N VAL A 148 6.53 7.54 -0.11
CA VAL A 148 7.85 7.70 -0.75
C VAL A 148 8.82 6.63 -0.27
N PRO A 149 8.97 5.52 -1.02
CA PRO A 149 9.96 4.47 -0.73
C PRO A 149 11.39 5.01 -0.82
N THR A 150 12.21 4.65 0.17
CA THR A 150 13.55 5.20 0.41
C THR A 150 14.57 4.09 0.57
N LEU A 151 15.60 4.05 -0.28
CA LEU A 151 16.77 3.20 -0.03
C LEU A 151 17.72 3.90 0.95
N LEU A 152 18.35 3.10 1.81
CA LEU A 152 19.17 3.58 2.93
C LEU A 152 20.68 3.57 2.64
N ASP A 153 21.09 3.77 1.39
CA ASP A 153 22.46 4.15 1.07
C ASP A 153 22.59 5.68 0.96
N PRO A 154 23.72 6.30 1.32
CA PRO A 154 23.83 7.75 1.38
C PRO A 154 23.51 8.48 0.06
N PRO A 155 23.98 8.03 -1.11
CA PRO A 155 23.60 8.64 -2.40
C PRO A 155 22.09 8.56 -2.67
N SER A 156 21.46 7.43 -2.36
CA SER A 156 20.02 7.29 -2.52
C SER A 156 19.23 8.19 -1.59
N PHE A 157 19.63 8.23 -0.32
CA PHE A 157 18.97 9.00 0.72
C PHE A 157 19.03 10.50 0.47
N LEU A 158 20.16 11.04 -0.01
CA LEU A 158 20.29 12.48 -0.31
C LEU A 158 19.31 12.93 -1.41
N ILE A 159 19.23 12.16 -2.50
CA ILE A 159 18.31 12.44 -3.61
C ILE A 159 16.86 12.32 -3.14
N HIS A 160 16.56 11.32 -2.31
CA HIS A 160 15.24 11.17 -1.71
C HIS A 160 14.88 12.37 -0.84
N ARG A 161 15.77 12.85 0.03
CA ARG A 161 15.52 14.03 0.88
C ARG A 161 15.20 15.29 0.08
N ARG A 162 15.85 15.50 -1.07
CA ARG A 162 15.50 16.59 -2.00
C ARG A 162 14.11 16.38 -2.59
N GLY A 163 13.78 15.15 -2.98
CA GLY A 163 12.47 14.79 -3.50
C GLY A 163 11.33 14.94 -2.48
N LEU A 164 11.55 14.57 -1.22
CA LEU A 164 10.58 14.80 -0.14
C LEU A 164 10.23 16.28 -0.01
N ARG A 165 11.26 17.13 0.11
CA ARG A 165 11.09 18.57 0.23
C ARG A 165 10.30 19.15 -0.95
N HIS A 166 10.62 18.73 -2.17
CA HIS A 166 9.92 19.16 -3.38
C HIS A 166 8.43 18.77 -3.37
N LEU A 167 8.08 17.59 -2.84
CA LEU A 167 6.68 17.17 -2.69
C LEU A 167 5.97 17.97 -1.60
N GLU A 168 6.63 18.21 -0.46
CA GLU A 168 6.12 19.01 0.65
C GLU A 168 5.88 20.48 0.23
N GLU A 169 6.82 21.09 -0.51
CA GLU A 169 6.71 22.45 -1.06
C GLU A 169 5.52 22.59 -2.04
N ARG A 170 5.08 21.48 -2.64
CA ARG A 170 3.88 21.40 -3.47
C ARG A 170 2.59 21.13 -2.69
N GLY A 171 2.67 21.10 -1.36
CA GLY A 171 1.53 20.91 -0.48
C GLY A 171 1.05 19.46 -0.37
N LEU A 172 1.91 18.47 -0.69
CA LEU A 172 1.59 17.07 -0.44
C LEU A 172 1.89 16.70 1.01
N VAL A 173 1.06 15.84 1.58
CA VAL A 173 1.32 15.11 2.82
C VAL A 173 2.17 13.90 2.47
N VAL A 174 3.43 13.93 2.90
CA VAL A 174 4.44 12.97 2.50
C VAL A 174 4.68 11.93 3.60
N ALA A 175 4.55 10.66 3.25
CA ALA A 175 4.83 9.50 4.11
C ALA A 175 6.09 8.77 3.62
N PRO A 176 7.30 9.14 4.10
CA PRO A 176 8.52 8.45 3.73
C PRO A 176 8.60 7.07 4.40
N VAL A 177 9.05 6.08 3.64
CA VAL A 177 9.16 4.68 4.06
C VAL A 177 10.58 4.20 3.79
N ALA A 178 11.26 3.66 4.80
CA ALA A 178 12.54 3.00 4.57
C ALA A 178 12.28 1.64 3.92
N CYS A 179 12.94 1.36 2.79
CA CYS A 179 12.76 0.13 2.03
C CYS A 179 14.08 -0.63 1.87
N ARG A 180 13.95 -1.95 1.72
CA ARG A 180 15.08 -2.89 1.62
C ARG A 180 16.07 -2.71 2.78
N TYR A 181 15.53 -2.46 3.98
CA TYR A 181 16.34 -2.28 5.17
C TYR A 181 17.02 -3.59 5.58
N ARG A 182 18.32 -3.50 5.81
CA ARG A 182 19.22 -4.57 6.20
C ARG A 182 19.91 -4.19 7.51
N SER A 183 19.46 -4.80 8.60
CA SER A 183 19.95 -4.50 9.95
C SER A 183 21.41 -4.92 10.19
N ASP A 184 21.99 -5.76 9.34
CA ASP A 184 23.42 -6.08 9.35
C ASP A 184 24.29 -4.90 8.87
N ARG A 185 23.74 -3.95 8.12
CA ARG A 185 24.47 -2.80 7.56
C ARG A 185 24.48 -1.61 8.53
N LYS A 186 25.65 -1.29 9.10
CA LYS A 186 25.81 -0.15 10.03
C LYS A 186 25.24 1.16 9.47
N GLN A 187 25.61 1.53 8.25
CA GLN A 187 25.14 2.76 7.62
C GLN A 187 23.60 2.84 7.54
N GLN A 188 22.92 1.72 7.29
CA GLN A 188 21.46 1.71 7.26
C GLN A 188 20.86 1.82 8.65
N ARG A 189 21.45 1.16 9.66
CA ARG A 189 21.04 1.31 11.06
C ARG A 189 21.12 2.77 11.50
N ASP A 190 22.22 3.44 11.18
CA ASP A 190 22.45 4.84 11.52
C ASP A 190 21.39 5.75 10.87
N LEU A 191 21.05 5.53 9.59
CA LEU A 191 20.01 6.29 8.89
C LEU A 191 18.60 6.00 9.43
N VAL A 192 18.29 4.75 9.81
CA VAL A 192 17.01 4.42 10.45
C VAL A 192 16.89 5.11 11.79
N ALA A 193 17.93 5.04 12.62
CA ALA A 193 17.96 5.70 13.92
C ALA A 193 17.83 7.22 13.81
N ALA A 194 18.40 7.83 12.76
CA ALA A 194 18.33 9.28 12.58
C ALA A 194 17.01 9.77 11.95
N HIS A 195 16.32 8.95 11.14
CA HIS A 195 15.26 9.44 10.25
C HIS A 195 13.98 8.61 10.18
N PHE A 196 13.95 7.41 10.77
CA PHE A 196 12.83 6.48 10.65
C PHE A 196 12.43 5.78 11.96
N LEU A 197 12.71 6.37 13.13
CA LEU A 197 12.31 5.78 14.42
C LEU A 197 10.78 5.64 14.53
N ASP A 198 10.04 6.69 14.18
CA ASP A 198 8.57 6.72 14.23
C ASP A 198 7.93 6.57 12.85
N ARG A 199 8.66 5.98 11.90
CA ARG A 199 8.22 5.86 10.50
C ARG A 199 8.31 4.42 10.01
N PRO A 200 7.52 4.04 9.00
CA PRO A 200 7.53 2.67 8.50
C PRO A 200 8.90 2.26 7.95
N VAL A 201 9.33 1.06 8.34
CA VAL A 201 10.55 0.41 7.85
C VAL A 201 10.19 -0.96 7.31
N VAL A 202 10.44 -1.17 6.02
CA VAL A 202 10.27 -2.43 5.32
C VAL A 202 11.64 -3.07 5.07
N LYS A 203 11.85 -4.24 5.66
CA LYS A 203 13.13 -4.96 5.54
C LYS A 203 13.30 -5.59 4.17
N ASP A 204 14.55 -5.83 3.80
CA ASP A 204 14.90 -6.68 2.68
C ASP A 204 14.56 -8.14 3.05
N ARG A 205 13.49 -8.67 2.47
CA ARG A 205 12.95 -9.99 2.80
C ARG A 205 12.62 -10.76 1.53
N ASP A 206 13.02 -12.03 1.51
CA ASP A 206 12.70 -12.95 0.42
C ASP A 206 11.20 -13.28 0.31
N VAL A 207 10.42 -13.06 1.37
CA VAL A 207 8.96 -13.28 1.35
C VAL A 207 8.24 -12.37 0.35
N TYR A 208 8.75 -11.16 0.08
CA TYR A 208 8.15 -10.26 -0.92
C TYR A 208 8.26 -10.81 -2.35
N PRO A 209 9.46 -11.13 -2.89
CA PRO A 209 9.56 -11.77 -4.21
C PRO A 209 8.93 -13.16 -4.24
N THR A 210 9.00 -13.93 -3.15
CA THR A 210 8.31 -15.24 -3.07
C THR A 210 6.80 -15.11 -3.23
N CYS A 211 6.16 -14.16 -2.53
CA CYS A 211 4.72 -13.92 -2.68
C CYS A 211 4.39 -13.38 -4.07
N TYR A 212 5.19 -12.44 -4.57
CA TYR A 212 5.02 -11.88 -5.91
C TYR A 212 5.00 -12.97 -6.99
N GLY A 213 5.95 -13.90 -6.96
CA GLY A 213 6.04 -15.02 -7.91
C GLY A 213 4.86 -16.01 -7.83
N ARG A 214 4.10 -15.99 -6.72
CA ARG A 214 2.89 -16.79 -6.52
C ARG A 214 1.60 -15.99 -6.76
N GLY A 215 1.71 -14.74 -7.21
CA GLY A 215 0.56 -13.85 -7.39
C GLY A 215 -0.10 -13.43 -6.08
N LEU A 216 0.62 -13.52 -4.96
CA LEU A 216 0.14 -13.16 -3.63
C LEU A 216 0.79 -11.85 -3.16
N THR A 217 0.05 -11.09 -2.36
CA THR A 217 0.64 -10.07 -1.49
C THR A 217 1.05 -10.70 -0.16
N VAL A 218 1.93 -10.05 0.62
CA VAL A 218 2.24 -10.58 1.97
C VAL A 218 1.05 -10.46 2.91
N VAL A 219 0.14 -9.51 2.64
CA VAL A 219 -1.13 -9.34 3.36
C VAL A 219 -2.02 -10.57 3.20
N ASP A 220 -2.07 -11.13 1.99
CA ASP A 220 -2.95 -12.26 1.64
C ASP A 220 -2.31 -13.62 1.87
N ALA A 221 -0.98 -13.71 1.80
CA ALA A 221 -0.27 -14.96 1.96
C ALA A 221 -0.54 -15.63 3.32
N ARG A 222 -0.41 -16.95 3.37
CA ARG A 222 -0.52 -17.77 4.59
C ARG A 222 0.51 -18.89 4.53
N GLY A 223 0.95 -19.38 5.69
CA GLY A 223 1.82 -20.57 5.77
C GLY A 223 3.24 -20.39 5.22
N ILE A 224 3.73 -19.15 5.08
CA ILE A 224 5.11 -18.87 4.62
C ILE A 224 6.00 -18.53 5.82
N PRO A 225 7.22 -19.09 5.93
CA PRO A 225 8.16 -18.71 6.99
C PRO A 225 8.43 -17.21 7.04
N HIS A 226 8.53 -16.66 8.26
CA HIS A 226 8.78 -15.23 8.53
C HIS A 226 7.74 -14.25 7.99
N LEU A 227 6.60 -14.73 7.48
CA LEU A 227 5.54 -13.91 6.91
C LEU A 227 4.96 -12.89 7.90
N ALA A 228 4.72 -13.30 9.15
CA ALA A 228 4.15 -12.44 10.19
C ALA A 228 4.96 -11.14 10.39
N LYS A 229 6.29 -11.22 10.26
CA LYS A 229 7.16 -10.04 10.38
C LYS A 229 6.97 -9.08 9.21
N ALA A 230 6.79 -9.58 7.98
CA ALA A 230 6.51 -8.74 6.82
C ALA A 230 5.09 -8.15 6.90
N GLN A 231 4.11 -8.93 7.33
CA GLN A 231 2.75 -8.45 7.56
C GLN A 231 2.72 -7.30 8.57
N ASN A 232 3.48 -7.40 9.66
CA ASN A 232 3.61 -6.32 10.63
C ASN A 232 4.24 -5.05 10.04
N GLU A 233 5.27 -5.17 9.20
CA GLU A 233 5.88 -4.02 8.49
C GLU A 233 4.87 -3.31 7.58
N ILE A 234 4.05 -4.09 6.87
CA ILE A 234 3.00 -3.55 6.01
C ILE A 234 1.85 -2.93 6.83
N ALA A 235 1.49 -3.50 7.98
CA ALA A 235 0.51 -2.91 8.88
C ALA A 235 0.97 -1.54 9.40
N LEU A 236 2.25 -1.40 9.78
CA LEU A 236 2.83 -0.11 10.19
C LEU A 236 2.87 0.89 9.04
N LEU A 237 3.18 0.44 7.82
CA LEU A 237 3.07 1.27 6.62
C LEU A 237 1.63 1.76 6.42
N ARG A 238 0.65 0.86 6.51
CA ARG A 238 -0.76 1.21 6.34
C ARG A 238 -1.21 2.23 7.39
N ALA A 239 -0.85 2.04 8.66
CA ALA A 239 -1.15 2.98 9.73
C ALA A 239 -0.57 4.38 9.49
N ALA A 240 0.65 4.48 8.94
CA ALA A 240 1.24 5.77 8.58
C ALA A 240 0.50 6.45 7.41
N VAL A 241 -0.02 5.67 6.46
CA VAL A 241 -0.86 6.19 5.38
C VAL A 241 -2.22 6.66 5.91
N ASP A 242 -2.84 5.91 6.81
CA ASP A 242 -4.09 6.33 7.45
C ASP A 242 -3.90 7.64 8.23
N ALA A 243 -2.80 7.78 8.96
CA ALA A 243 -2.44 9.02 9.64
C ALA A 243 -2.18 10.19 8.67
N ALA A 244 -1.70 9.93 7.45
CA ALA A 244 -1.54 10.95 6.41
C ALA A 244 -2.89 11.33 5.78
N ILE A 245 -3.82 10.37 5.65
CA ILE A 245 -5.18 10.62 5.16
C ILE A 245 -5.93 11.54 6.13
N THR A 246 -5.84 11.30 7.44
CA THR A 246 -6.52 12.12 8.45
C THR A 246 -5.96 13.54 8.58
N GLN A 247 -4.74 13.79 8.10
CA GLN A 247 -4.14 15.13 8.03
C GLN A 247 -4.65 15.96 6.85
N LEU A 248 -5.33 15.35 5.87
CA LEU A 248 -5.92 16.12 4.78
C LEU A 248 -7.05 16.99 5.35
N PRO A 249 -7.08 18.29 5.02
CA PRO A 249 -8.22 19.11 5.38
C PRO A 249 -9.47 18.49 4.79
N LEU A 250 -10.52 18.37 5.60
CA LEU A 250 -11.85 18.03 5.10
C LEU A 250 -12.18 19.03 3.99
N SER A 251 -12.55 18.53 2.81
CA SER A 251 -12.98 19.39 1.71
C SER A 251 -14.07 20.34 2.23
N PRO A 252 -14.00 21.65 1.93
CA PRO A 252 -15.05 22.60 2.32
C PRO A 252 -16.40 22.27 1.69
#